data_AF-A0A7V9BC40-F1
#
_entry.id   AF-A0A7V9BC40-F1
#
_cell.length_a   1.000
_cell.length_b   1.000
_cell.length_c   1.000
_cell.angle_alpha   90.00
_cell.angle_beta   90.00
_cell.angle_gamma   90.00
#
_symmetry.space_group_name_H-M   'P 1'
#
loop_
_entity.id
_entity.type
_entity.pdbx_description
1 polymer ?
#
loop_
_entity_poly.entity_id
_entity_poly.type
_entity_poly.pdbx_seq_one_letter_code
_entity_poly.pdbx_strand_id
1 'polypeptide(L)'
;MSALPNLHIREVPPEAVAALRAAARRNGRTLNAELVDVLVGAAERKRAGADLLERLEPIRRAWRERNPDGFPPGLEPETIIRRARDAG
;
A
#
# COMPACT_ATOMS: atom_id res chain seq x y z
N MET A 1 19.26 28.86 2.64
CA MET A 1 18.35 27.96 3.40
C MET A 1 17.13 27.73 2.53
N SER A 2 16.85 26.48 2.14
CA SER A 2 15.66 26.16 1.32
C SER A 2 14.41 26.32 2.20
N ALA A 3 13.48 27.21 1.82
CA ALA A 3 12.22 27.36 2.52
C ALA A 3 11.35 26.15 2.21
N LEU A 4 11.13 25.28 3.20
CA LEU A 4 10.19 24.16 3.05
C LEU A 4 8.77 24.72 2.82
N PRO A 5 8.03 24.24 1.82
CA PRO A 5 6.67 24.68 1.58
C PRO A 5 5.78 24.33 2.76
N ASN A 6 4.99 25.30 3.24
CA ASN A 6 3.99 25.06 4.27
C ASN A 6 2.79 24.32 3.66
N LEU A 7 2.56 23.08 4.11
CA LEU A 7 1.39 22.28 3.71
C LEU A 7 0.23 22.54 4.67
N HIS A 8 -0.88 23.06 4.16
CA HIS A 8 -2.12 23.20 4.90
C HIS A 8 -3.08 22.07 4.53
N ILE A 9 -3.35 21.16 5.46
CA ILE A 9 -4.32 20.07 5.28
C ILE A 9 -5.66 20.53 5.85
N ARG A 10 -6.70 20.53 5.01
CA ARG A 10 -8.06 20.90 5.42
C ARG A 10 -8.84 19.64 5.78
N GLU A 11 -9.93 19.84 6.53
CA GLU A 11 -10.91 18.78 6.84
C GLU A 11 -10.28 17.56 7.53
N VAL A 12 -9.31 17.81 8.42
CA VAL A 12 -8.68 16.72 9.18
C VAL A 12 -9.67 16.26 10.27
N PRO A 13 -10.04 14.97 10.30
CA PRO A 13 -10.92 14.46 11.34
C PRO A 13 -10.30 14.65 12.73
N PRO A 14 -11.07 15.08 13.75
CA PRO A 14 -10.55 15.32 15.10
C PRO A 14 -9.81 14.12 15.70
N GLU A 15 -10.30 12.92 15.42
CA GLU A 15 -9.71 11.65 15.85
C GLU A 15 -8.32 11.42 15.25
N ALA A 16 -8.09 11.85 14.00
CA ALA A 16 -6.78 11.74 13.36
C ALA A 16 -5.77 12.68 14.04
N VAL A 17 -6.18 13.89 14.39
CA VAL A 17 -5.34 14.83 15.14
C VAL A 17 -4.99 14.28 16.53
N ALA A 18 -5.97 13.69 17.23
CA ALA A 18 -5.76 13.09 18.54
C ALA A 18 -4.77 11.91 18.47
N ALA A 19 -4.92 11.02 17.48
CA ALA A 19 -4.03 9.90 17.25
C ALA A 19 -2.59 10.35 16.95
N LEU A 20 -2.41 11.35 16.07
CA LEU A 20 -1.10 11.92 15.74
C LEU A 20 -0.45 12.58 16.95
N ARG A 21 -1.19 13.32 17.77
CA ARG A 21 -0.66 13.91 19.02
C ARG A 21 -0.21 12.85 20.00
N ALA A 22 -0.98 11.77 20.15
CA ALA A 22 -0.61 10.66 21.02
C ALA A 22 0.67 9.95 20.52
N ALA A 23 0.76 9.70 19.21
CA ALA A 23 1.95 9.12 18.59
C ALA A 23 3.19 10.02 18.76
N ALA A 24 3.06 11.32 18.47
CA ALA A 24 4.13 12.29 18.64
C ALA A 24 4.66 12.32 20.09
N ARG A 25 3.77 12.27 21.09
CA ARG A 25 4.15 12.20 22.51
C ARG A 25 4.89 10.92 22.84
N ARG A 26 4.40 9.76 22.40
CA ARG A 26 5.06 8.47 22.62
C ARG A 26 6.46 8.43 22.00
N ASN A 27 6.62 9.06 20.83
CA ASN A 27 7.86 9.08 20.07
C ASN A 27 8.81 10.21 20.50
N GLY A 28 8.41 11.10 21.42
CA GLY A 28 9.21 12.27 21.83
C GLY A 28 9.42 13.30 20.71
N ARG A 29 8.47 13.41 19.76
CA ARG A 29 8.56 14.25 18.56
C ARG A 29 7.53 15.38 18.58
N THR A 30 7.76 16.39 17.74
CA THR A 30 6.72 17.41 17.46
C THR A 30 5.64 16.82 16.56
N LEU A 31 4.43 17.41 16.63
CA LEU A 31 3.32 16.98 15.76
C LEU A 31 3.67 17.12 14.28
N ASN A 32 4.42 18.16 13.90
CA ASN A 32 4.84 18.35 12.52
C ASN A 32 5.83 17.27 12.06
N ALA A 33 6.80 16.91 12.91
CA ALA A 33 7.74 15.83 12.60
C ALA A 33 7.02 14.48 12.45
N GLU A 34 6.07 14.18 13.34
CA GLU A 34 5.25 12.97 13.25
C GLU A 34 4.38 12.95 11.98
N LEU A 35 3.76 14.08 11.63
CA LEU A 35 2.96 14.21 10.41
C LEU A 35 3.81 13.97 9.15
N VAL A 36 5.01 14.54 9.09
CA VAL A 36 5.94 14.34 7.97
C VAL A 36 6.32 12.86 7.85
N ASP A 37 6.66 12.20 8.96
CA ASP A 37 7.03 10.78 8.97
C ASP A 37 5.89 9.89 8.43
N VAL A 38 4.66 10.16 8.86
CA VAL A 38 3.47 9.44 8.38
C VAL A 38 3.22 9.68 6.89
N LEU A 39 3.37 10.92 6.41
CA LEU A 39 3.20 11.26 5.00
C LEU A 39 4.27 10.61 4.11
N VAL A 40 5.54 10.63 4.54
CA VAL A 40 6.65 9.97 3.85
C VAL A 40 6.40 8.47 3.76
N GLY A 41 6.11 7.81 4.89
CA GLY A 41 5.84 6.38 4.89
C GLY A 41 4.62 6.01 4.05
N ALA A 42 3.59 6.85 4.00
CA ALA A 42 2.43 6.63 3.12
C ALA A 42 2.79 6.77 1.63
N ALA A 43 3.60 7.77 1.27
CA ALA A 43 4.08 7.96 -0.09
C ALA A 43 4.97 6.80 -0.55
N GLU A 44 5.88 6.34 0.30
CA GLU A 44 6.74 5.19 0.02
C GLU A 44 5.93 3.90 -0.18
N ARG A 45 4.93 3.63 0.69
CA ARG A 45 4.04 2.48 0.50
C ARG A 45 3.26 2.55 -0.80
N LYS A 46 2.76 3.74 -1.16
CA LYS A 46 2.04 3.95 -2.42
C LYS A 46 2.96 3.71 -3.63
N ARG A 47 4.19 4.20 -3.56
CA ARG A 47 5.21 3.97 -4.60
C ARG A 47 5.56 2.49 -4.70
N ALA A 48 5.87 1.83 -3.60
CA ALA A 48 6.19 0.40 -3.59
C ALA A 48 5.04 -0.46 -4.14
N GLY A 49 3.78 -0.12 -3.83
CA GLY A 49 2.62 -0.78 -4.40
C GLY A 49 2.46 -0.55 -5.91
N ALA A 50 2.66 0.69 -6.36
CA ALA A 50 2.64 1.01 -7.79
C ALA A 50 3.78 0.29 -8.54
N ASP A 51 4.99 0.32 -8.00
CA ASP A 51 6.17 -0.35 -8.56
C ASP A 51 5.96 -1.87 -8.61
N LEU A 52 5.34 -2.47 -7.58
CA LEU A 52 5.01 -3.90 -7.58
C LEU A 52 4.00 -4.24 -8.68
N LEU A 53 2.92 -3.47 -8.80
CA LEU A 53 1.91 -3.68 -9.85
C LEU A 53 2.53 -3.50 -11.24
N GLU A 54 3.39 -2.50 -11.43
CA GLU A 54 4.10 -2.26 -12.68
C GLU A 54 5.05 -3.42 -13.03
N ARG A 55 5.75 -3.98 -12.03
CA ARG A 55 6.60 -5.17 -12.21
C ARG A 55 5.80 -6.44 -12.51
N LEU A 56 4.56 -6.54 -12.05
CA LEU A 56 3.68 -7.67 -12.31
C LEU A 56 2.98 -7.59 -13.67
N GLU A 57 2.84 -6.40 -14.26
CA GLU A 57 2.14 -6.22 -15.53
C GLU A 57 2.77 -7.01 -16.71
N PRO A 58 4.11 -7.09 -16.88
CA PRO A 58 4.72 -7.94 -17.89
C PRO A 58 4.40 -9.43 -17.71
N ILE A 59 4.40 -9.92 -16.46
CA ILE A 59 4.07 -11.30 -16.13
C ILE A 59 2.59 -11.56 -16.45
N ARG A 60 1.71 -10.65 -16.05
CA ARG A 60 0.28 -10.72 -16.33
C ARG A 60 -0.01 -10.70 -17.83
N ARG A 61 0.73 -9.90 -18.60
CA ARG A 61 0.63 -9.84 -20.06
C ARG A 61 1.07 -11.15 -20.69
N ALA A 62 2.28 -11.63 -20.37
CA ALA A 62 2.80 -12.89 -20.89
C ALA A 62 1.91 -14.10 -20.52
N TRP A 63 1.29 -14.07 -19.34
CA TRP A 63 0.35 -15.10 -18.93
C TRP A 63 -0.94 -15.07 -19.76
N ARG A 64 -1.53 -13.90 -20.01
CA ARG A 64 -2.72 -13.75 -20.88
C ARG A 64 -2.45 -14.15 -22.32
N GLU A 65 -1.26 -13.83 -22.85
CA GLU A 65 -0.86 -14.22 -24.21
C GLU A 65 -0.73 -15.75 -24.36
N ARG A 66 -0.19 -16.43 -23.33
CA ARG A 66 -0.05 -17.89 -23.34
C ARG A 66 -1.35 -18.63 -23.02
N ASN A 67 -2.28 -17.99 -22.31
CA ASN A 67 -3.54 -18.59 -21.88
C ASN A 67 -4.72 -17.68 -22.28
N PRO A 68 -5.03 -17.58 -23.59
CA PRO A 68 -6.05 -16.68 -24.10
C PRO A 68 -7.47 -17.04 -23.66
N ASP A 69 -7.73 -18.33 -23.41
CA ASP A 69 -9.05 -18.85 -23.02
C ASP A 69 -9.30 -18.81 -21.50
N GLY A 70 -8.40 -18.20 -20.72
CA GLY A 70 -8.50 -18.12 -19.26
C GLY A 70 -7.47 -19.01 -18.55
N PHE A 71 -7.79 -19.51 -17.36
CA PHE A 71 -6.85 -20.39 -16.66
C PHE A 71 -6.92 -21.81 -17.26
N PRO A 72 -5.79 -22.54 -17.27
CA PRO A 72 -5.80 -23.95 -17.66
C PRO A 72 -6.68 -24.77 -16.70
N PRO A 73 -7.31 -25.86 -17.18
CA PRO A 73 -8.10 -26.75 -16.33
C PRO A 73 -7.31 -27.20 -15.09
N GLY A 74 -7.88 -26.96 -13.91
CA GLY A 74 -7.26 -27.34 -12.63
C GLY A 74 -6.24 -26.35 -12.05
N LEU A 75 -5.94 -25.25 -12.77
CA LEU A 75 -5.21 -24.09 -12.26
C LEU A 75 -6.12 -22.89 -11.97
N GLU A 76 -7.44 -23.10 -12.00
CA GLU A 76 -8.40 -22.11 -11.54
C GLU A 76 -8.15 -21.75 -10.07
N PRO A 77 -8.22 -20.47 -9.68
CA PRO A 77 -8.00 -20.04 -8.31
C PRO A 77 -8.82 -20.84 -7.30
N GLU A 78 -10.10 -21.09 -7.58
CA GLU A 78 -11.02 -21.83 -6.73
C GLU A 78 -10.57 -23.29 -6.54
N THR A 79 -9.98 -23.88 -7.57
CA THR A 79 -9.47 -25.27 -7.52
C THR A 79 -8.20 -25.35 -6.70
N ILE A 80 -7.30 -24.38 -6.83
CA ILE A 80 -6.06 -24.29 -6.04
C ILE A 80 -6.38 -24.05 -4.56
N ILE A 81 -7.26 -23.10 -4.26
CA ILE A 81 -7.68 -22.78 -2.89
C ILE A 81 -8.34 -23.99 -2.24
N ARG A 82 -9.23 -24.69 -2.96
CA ARG A 82 -9.89 -25.90 -2.46
C ARG A 82 -8.88 -27.01 -2.16
N ARG A 83 -7.93 -27.29 -3.08
CA ARG A 83 -6.87 -28.29 -2.85
C ARG A 83 -5.99 -27.94 -1.65
N ALA A 84 -5.62 -26.68 -1.48
CA ALA A 84 -4.80 -26.25 -0.34
C ALA A 84 -5.53 -26.41 0.99
N ARG A 85 -6.84 -26.12 1.01
CA ARG A 85 -7.70 -26.34 2.18
C ARG A 85 -7.88 -27.81 2.50
N ASP A 86 -8.11 -28.64 1.49
CA ASP A 86 -8.40 -30.07 1.68
C ASP A 86 -7.11 -30.91 1.91
N ALA A 87 -5.93 -30.32 1.71
CA ALA A 87 -4.62 -30.93 1.96
C ALA A 87 -4.02 -30.60 3.34
N GLY A 88 -4.69 -29.78 4.15
CA GLY A 88 -4.35 -29.48 5.54
C GLY A 88 -5.31 -30.15 6.52
#